data_AF-A0A2S7PT95-F1
#
_entry.id   AF-A0A2S7PT95-F1
#
_cell.length_a   1.000
_cell.length_b   1.000
_cell.length_c   1.000
_cell.angle_alpha   90.00
_cell.angle_beta   90.00
_cell.angle_gamma   90.00
#
_symmetry.space_group_name_H-M   'P 1'
#
loop_
_entity.id
_entity.type
_entity.pdbx_description
1 polymer ?
#
loop_
_entity_poly.entity_id
_entity_poly.type
_entity_poly.pdbx_seq_one_letter_code
_entity_poly.pdbx_strand_id
1 'polypeptide(L)'
;MFRQIYKLQPKRNFHTSTPIFATTKSNNMSGNTNPGNFANRPKEEVQEIASKGGQASHSGGFASMDPDKQREIASKGGQASSGSFEPGSERAREAGRKGGQASGGGS
;
A
#
# COMPACT_ATOMS: atom_id res chain seq x y z
N MET A 1 61.53 50.36 32.31
CA MET A 1 61.03 49.35 31.35
C MET A 1 59.77 49.87 30.69
N PHE A 2 59.64 49.58 29.38
CA PHE A 2 58.53 49.79 28.45
C PHE A 2 57.15 49.40 29.04
N ARG A 3 55.97 49.86 28.58
CA ARG A 3 55.48 49.86 27.19
C ARG A 3 54.08 50.52 27.09
N GLN A 4 53.84 51.14 25.93
CA GLN A 4 52.60 51.25 25.14
C GLN A 4 51.31 51.94 25.65
N ILE A 5 51.07 53.09 24.99
CA ILE A 5 49.82 53.73 24.59
C ILE A 5 48.94 52.77 23.76
N TYR A 6 47.60 52.86 23.82
CA TYR A 6 46.67 52.99 22.65
C TYR A 6 45.22 53.15 23.13
N LYS A 7 44.64 54.34 22.87
CA LYS A 7 43.19 54.57 22.80
C LYS A 7 42.69 54.03 21.44
N LEU A 8 41.56 53.34 21.40
CA LEU A 8 40.65 53.26 20.24
C LEU A 8 39.32 52.59 20.65
N GLN A 9 38.22 53.32 20.51
CA GLN A 9 36.82 52.83 20.52
C GLN A 9 36.34 52.72 19.05
N PRO A 10 35.07 52.34 18.76
CA PRO A 10 34.46 51.01 18.83
C PRO A 10 33.94 50.57 17.43
N LYS A 11 33.68 49.28 17.18
CA LYS A 11 32.86 48.87 16.01
C LYS A 11 31.84 47.79 16.39
N ARG A 12 30.59 48.24 16.44
CA ARG A 12 29.36 47.43 16.39
C ARG A 12 29.33 46.65 15.07
N ASN A 13 29.34 45.34 15.13
CA ASN A 13 28.95 44.48 14.00
C ASN A 13 27.54 43.93 14.28
N PHE A 14 26.54 44.65 13.79
CA PHE A 14 25.19 44.09 13.60
C PHE A 14 25.30 43.00 12.53
N HIS A 15 25.08 41.75 12.91
CA HIS A 15 24.92 40.68 11.93
C HIS A 15 23.46 40.70 11.46
N THR A 16 23.28 41.05 10.20
CA THR A 16 22.00 41.06 9.50
C THR A 16 21.61 39.64 9.05
N SER A 17 20.30 39.40 9.09
CA SER A 17 19.52 38.60 8.13
C SER A 17 19.87 37.11 7.93
N THR A 18 19.02 36.23 8.45
CA THR A 18 18.08 35.41 7.65
C THR A 18 17.03 34.76 8.56
N PRO A 19 15.72 34.98 8.35
CA PRO A 19 14.70 34.08 8.90
C PRO A 19 14.65 32.81 8.04
N ILE A 20 15.09 31.67 8.59
CA ILE A 20 14.89 30.36 7.94
C ILE A 20 13.48 29.89 8.29
N PHE A 21 12.47 30.43 7.60
CA PHE A 21 11.15 29.80 7.49
C PHE A 21 11.18 28.88 6.27
N ALA A 22 11.66 27.66 6.47
CA ALA A 22 11.59 26.55 5.52
C ALA A 22 11.99 25.31 6.35
N THR A 23 11.33 24.16 6.34
CA THR A 23 10.38 23.60 5.41
C THR A 23 9.62 22.52 6.17
N THR A 24 8.35 22.37 5.79
CA THR A 24 7.41 21.31 6.12
C THR A 24 8.01 19.97 6.57
N LYS A 25 7.47 19.48 7.68
CA LYS A 25 7.50 18.09 8.14
C LYS A 25 7.00 17.16 7.04
N SER A 26 7.89 16.71 6.15
CA SER A 26 7.63 15.59 5.25
C SER A 26 8.73 14.57 5.46
N ASN A 27 8.43 13.55 6.26
CA ASN A 27 9.08 12.26 6.17
C ASN A 27 8.04 11.24 6.63
N ASN A 28 7.04 11.04 5.77
CA ASN A 28 6.19 9.87 5.89
C ASN A 28 6.92 8.73 5.18
N MET A 29 7.64 7.93 5.98
CA MET A 29 8.35 6.72 5.61
C MET A 29 7.36 5.69 5.07
N SER A 30 7.10 5.71 3.78
CA SER A 30 6.44 4.61 3.06
C SER A 30 6.92 4.61 1.61
N GLY A 31 8.24 4.56 1.41
CA GLY A 31 8.89 4.43 0.11
C GLY A 31 8.76 3.03 -0.49
N ASN A 32 7.63 2.34 -0.32
CA ASN A 32 7.31 1.24 -1.22
C ASN A 32 6.80 1.89 -2.50
N THR A 33 7.67 2.08 -3.50
CA THR A 33 7.35 2.67 -4.80
C THR A 33 6.59 1.73 -5.74
N ASN A 34 5.98 0.66 -5.24
CA ASN A 34 5.11 -0.18 -6.05
C ASN A 34 3.94 0.68 -6.60
N PRO A 35 3.89 0.95 -7.92
CA PRO A 35 2.86 1.80 -8.50
C PRO A 35 1.46 1.19 -8.34
N GLY A 36 1.36 -0.10 -8.03
CA GLY A 36 0.10 -0.79 -7.79
C GLY A 36 -0.52 -0.55 -6.40
N ASN A 37 0.24 -0.06 -5.41
CA ASN A 37 -0.25 0.05 -4.03
C ASN A 37 -1.22 1.24 -3.86
N PHE A 38 -2.33 1.02 -3.15
CA PHE A 38 -3.32 2.07 -2.87
C PHE A 38 -2.75 3.26 -2.10
N ALA A 39 -1.71 3.06 -1.29
CA ALA A 39 -1.03 4.15 -0.57
C ALA A 39 -0.31 5.14 -1.50
N ASN A 40 -0.01 4.74 -2.74
CA ASN A 40 0.68 5.55 -3.75
C ASN A 40 -0.28 6.16 -4.79
N ARG A 41 -1.60 6.02 -4.59
CA ARG A 41 -2.63 6.53 -5.50
C ARG A 41 -3.25 7.83 -4.97
N PRO A 42 -3.71 8.73 -5.85
CA PRO A 42 -4.47 9.90 -5.43
C PRO A 42 -5.76 9.46 -4.72
N LYS A 43 -6.18 10.21 -3.70
CA LYS A 43 -7.32 9.83 -2.84
C LYS A 43 -8.62 9.75 -3.63
N GLU A 44 -8.77 10.60 -4.64
CA GLU A 44 -9.91 10.69 -5.53
C GLU A 44 -10.08 9.39 -6.33
N GLU A 45 -8.99 8.84 -6.87
CA GLU A 45 -9.00 7.56 -7.60
C GLU A 45 -9.34 6.39 -6.66
N VAL A 46 -8.78 6.38 -5.45
CA VAL A 46 -9.09 5.33 -4.45
C VAL A 46 -10.57 5.37 -4.06
N GLN A 47 -11.13 6.57 -3.87
CA GLN A 47 -12.55 6.77 -3.57
C GLN A 47 -13.45 6.31 -4.73
N GLU A 48 -13.05 6.58 -5.97
CA GLU A 48 -13.77 6.12 -7.16
C GLU A 48 -13.76 4.59 -7.27
N ILE A 49 -12.61 3.95 -7.04
CA ILE A 49 -12.48 2.48 -7.04
C ILE A 49 -13.35 1.87 -5.94
N ALA A 50 -13.29 2.41 -4.72
CA ALA A 50 -14.11 1.96 -3.60
C ALA A 50 -15.60 2.13 -3.89
N SER A 51 -16.00 3.28 -4.46
CA SER A 51 -17.38 3.54 -4.85
C SER A 51 -17.86 2.56 -5.92
N LYS A 52 -17.05 2.29 -6.96
CA LYS A 52 -17.37 1.29 -8.00
C LYS A 52 -17.56 -0.10 -7.40
N GLY A 53 -16.69 -0.52 -6.46
CA GLY A 53 -16.83 -1.79 -5.75
C GLY A 53 -18.10 -1.87 -4.89
N GLY A 54 -18.45 -0.78 -4.19
CA GLY A 54 -19.68 -0.68 -3.43
C GLY A 54 -20.94 -0.72 -4.31
N GLN A 55 -20.93 0.01 -5.43
CA GLN A 55 -22.04 0.05 -6.39
C GLN A 55 -22.31 -1.32 -7.02
N ALA A 56 -21.28 -2.10 -7.33
CA ALA A 56 -21.43 -3.47 -7.81
C ALA A 56 -22.12 -4.40 -6.78
N SER A 57 -22.13 -4.03 -5.50
CA SER A 57 -22.75 -4.81 -4.43
C SER A 57 -24.22 -4.43 -4.16
N HIS A 58 -24.73 -3.32 -4.72
CA HIS A 58 -26.10 -2.82 -4.45
C HIS A 58 -27.21 -3.57 -5.21
N SER A 59 -26.88 -4.38 -6.21
CA SER A 59 -27.85 -5.17 -7.01
C SER A 59 -28.24 -6.51 -6.39
N GLY A 60 -27.83 -6.79 -5.15
CA GLY A 60 -28.05 -8.05 -4.45
C GLY A 60 -26.98 -9.07 -4.84
N GLY A 61 -26.03 -9.31 -3.93
CA GLY A 61 -24.98 -10.31 -4.11
C GLY A 61 -25.50 -11.74 -4.01
N PHE A 62 -24.59 -12.71 -3.98
CA PHE A 62 -24.91 -14.13 -3.80
C PHE A 62 -25.83 -14.38 -2.59
N ALA A 63 -25.62 -13.66 -1.48
CA ALA A 63 -26.44 -13.78 -0.26
C ALA A 63 -27.89 -13.32 -0.43
N SER A 64 -28.19 -12.46 -1.40
CA SER A 64 -29.54 -11.93 -1.67
C SER A 64 -30.31 -12.75 -2.71
N MET A 65 -29.69 -13.77 -3.31
CA MET A 65 -30.37 -14.66 -4.26
C MET A 65 -31.31 -15.65 -3.56
N ASP A 66 -32.22 -16.24 -4.33
CA ASP A 66 -33.04 -17.36 -3.87
C ASP A 66 -32.19 -18.55 -3.35
N PRO A 67 -32.53 -19.17 -2.20
CA PRO A 67 -31.73 -20.25 -1.62
C PRO A 67 -31.51 -21.46 -2.53
N ASP A 68 -32.49 -21.83 -3.37
CA ASP A 68 -32.34 -23.00 -4.25
C ASP A 68 -31.38 -22.67 -5.38
N LYS A 69 -31.45 -21.45 -5.92
CA LYS A 69 -30.47 -20.95 -6.90
C LYS A 69 -29.06 -20.86 -6.30
N GLN A 70 -28.91 -20.42 -5.05
CA GLN A 70 -27.62 -20.42 -4.35
C GLN A 70 -27.04 -21.83 -4.26
N ARG A 71 -27.87 -22.82 -3.86
CA ARG A 71 -27.46 -24.24 -3.77
C ARG A 71 -27.04 -24.81 -5.12
N GLU A 72 -27.78 -24.50 -6.18
CA GLU A 72 -27.44 -24.94 -7.54
C GLU A 72 -26.09 -24.40 -7.98
N ILE A 73 -25.83 -23.10 -7.79
CA ILE A 73 -24.56 -22.46 -8.13
C ILE A 73 -23.41 -23.04 -7.30
N ALA A 74 -23.60 -23.20 -5.99
CA ALA A 74 -22.62 -23.80 -5.10
C ALA A 74 -22.30 -25.25 -5.49
N SER A 75 -23.32 -26.04 -5.83
CA SER A 75 -23.18 -27.42 -6.31
C SER A 75 -22.39 -27.48 -7.61
N LYS A 76 -22.74 -26.65 -8.61
CA LYS A 76 -22.00 -26.54 -9.87
C LYS A 76 -20.54 -26.13 -9.65
N GLY A 77 -20.29 -25.17 -8.76
CA GLY A 77 -18.92 -24.77 -8.39
C GLY A 77 -18.13 -25.89 -7.73
N GLY A 78 -18.77 -26.67 -6.86
CA GLY A 78 -18.17 -27.86 -6.25
C GLY A 78 -17.84 -28.96 -7.26
N GLN A 79 -18.74 -29.23 -8.21
CA GLN A 79 -18.53 -30.22 -9.28
C GLN A 79 -17.44 -29.80 -10.28
N ALA A 80 -17.33 -28.51 -10.57
CA ALA A 80 -16.27 -27.97 -11.41
C ALA A 80 -14.90 -27.95 -10.71
N SER A 81 -14.88 -27.99 -9.38
CA SER A 81 -13.66 -28.07 -8.60
C SER A 81 -13.13 -29.51 -8.54
N SER A 82 -11.81 -29.67 -8.43
CA SER A 82 -11.18 -30.98 -8.21
C SER A 82 -11.40 -31.55 -6.79
N GLY A 83 -12.18 -30.87 -5.97
CA GLY A 83 -12.38 -31.18 -4.55
C GLY A 83 -11.18 -30.77 -3.69
N SER A 84 -11.20 -31.20 -2.42
CA SER A 84 -10.03 -31.08 -1.55
C SER A 84 -8.93 -32.05 -1.98
N PHE A 85 -7.68 -31.70 -1.69
CA PHE A 85 -6.56 -32.61 -1.89
C PHE A 85 -6.26 -33.36 -0.58
N GLU A 86 -5.97 -34.65 -0.70
CA GLU A 86 -5.40 -35.41 0.42
C GLU A 86 -3.96 -34.91 0.68
N PRO A 87 -3.58 -34.67 1.95
CA PRO A 87 -2.22 -34.27 2.30
C PRO A 87 -1.18 -35.24 1.72
N GLY A 88 -0.19 -34.70 1.01
CA GLY A 88 0.88 -35.51 0.41
C GLY A 88 0.49 -36.30 -0.85
N SER A 89 -0.76 -36.18 -1.33
CA SER A 89 -1.15 -36.74 -2.62
C SER A 89 -0.41 -36.07 -3.78
N GLU A 90 -0.22 -36.81 -4.88
CA GLU A 90 0.45 -36.28 -6.06
C GLU A 90 -0.27 -35.06 -6.64
N ARG A 91 -1.61 -35.08 -6.59
CA ARG A 91 -2.46 -33.97 -7.01
C ARG A 91 -2.23 -32.71 -6.17
N ALA A 92 -2.05 -32.85 -4.85
CA ALA A 92 -1.71 -31.73 -3.97
C ALA A 92 -0.33 -31.14 -4.32
N ARG A 93 0.67 -32.00 -4.55
CA ARG A 93 2.04 -31.59 -4.89
C ARG A 93 2.08 -30.86 -6.22
N GLU A 94 1.38 -31.38 -7.23
CA GLU A 94 1.32 -30.76 -8.55
C GLU A 94 0.61 -29.40 -8.50
N ALA A 95 -0.54 -29.32 -7.82
CA ALA A 95 -1.27 -28.07 -7.62
C ALA A 95 -0.40 -27.03 -6.87
N GLY A 96 0.29 -27.44 -5.81
CA GLY A 96 1.22 -26.60 -5.05
C GLY A 96 2.41 -26.12 -5.88
N ARG A 97 3.02 -27.02 -6.66
CA ARG A 97 4.13 -26.68 -7.58
C ARG A 97 3.68 -25.66 -8.64
N LYS A 98 2.52 -25.88 -9.27
CA LYS A 98 1.96 -24.95 -10.25
C LYS A 98 1.63 -23.60 -9.63
N GLY A 99 1.07 -23.60 -8.41
CA GLY A 99 0.82 -22.38 -7.64
C GLY A 99 2.11 -21.60 -7.36
N GLY A 100 3.17 -22.29 -6.91
CA GLY A 100 4.47 -21.69 -6.65
C GLY A 100 5.18 -21.13 -7.91
N GLN A 101 5.00 -21.79 -9.06
CA GLN A 101 5.47 -21.28 -10.35
C GLN A 101 4.72 -20.02 -10.77
N ALA A 102 3.39 -19.99 -10.60
CA ALA A 102 2.55 -18.85 -10.97
C ALA A 102 2.77 -17.63 -10.06
N SER A 103 3.08 -17.86 -8.78
CA SER A 103 3.35 -16.78 -7.83
C SER A 103 4.73 -16.14 -8.00
N GLY A 104 5.57 -16.64 -8.93
CA GLY A 104 6.94 -16.20 -9.09
C GLY A 104 7.68 -16.32 -7.77
N GLY A 105 8.05 -17.55 -7.39
CA GLY A 105 8.87 -17.81 -6.21
C GLY A 105 10.13 -16.95 -6.25
N GLY A 106 10.04 -15.78 -5.61
CA GLY A 106 11.07 -14.77 -5.61
C GLY A 106 12.27 -15.25 -4.82
N SER A 107 13.39 -15.34 -5.50
CA SER A 107 14.72 -15.15 -4.93
C SER A 107 15.43 -14.14 -5.81
#